data_AF-A0A0R3R9X3-F1
#
_entry.id   AF-A0A0R3R9X3-F1
#
_cell.length_a   1.000
_cell.length_b   1.000
_cell.length_c   1.000
_cell.angle_alpha   90.00
_cell.angle_beta   90.00
_cell.angle_gamma   90.00
#
_symmetry.space_group_name_H-M   'P 1'
#
loop_
_entity.id
_entity.type
_entity.pdbx_description
1 polymer ?
#
loop_
_entity_poly.entity_id
_entity_poly.type
_entity_poly.pdbx_seq_one_letter_code
_entity_poly.pdbx_strand_id
1 'polypeptide(L)'
;LGDYVDRGRHPLEVIVLLLACKIQFPKFVFLLRGNHELFHINKTYGFAAEIRTRYRIQADAQGLYNHFNEVFAEMPLAAIVAGKILCMHGGLSPELNSLNDIRNIKRPLRMVKGLAQDLLWADPETGAKGFQRNQIRGVSWVFGENAVHEKIKQLGIDMVIRAHQVIILII
;
A
#
# COMPACT_ATOMS: atom_id res chain seq x y z
N LEU A 1 -5.76 -2.20 -3.99
CA LEU A 1 -5.46 -2.17 -2.54
C LEU A 1 -4.30 -1.20 -2.34
N GLY A 2 -4.51 0.10 -2.54
CA GLY A 2 -3.40 1.04 -2.78
C GLY A 2 -3.02 1.16 -4.26
N ASP A 3 -2.02 2.00 -4.54
CA ASP A 3 -1.50 2.36 -5.86
C ASP A 3 -2.56 3.02 -6.76
N TYR A 4 -3.11 4.13 -6.28
CA TYR A 4 -4.08 4.95 -7.00
C TYR A 4 -3.41 6.02 -7.87
N VAL A 5 -2.16 6.36 -7.54
CA VAL A 5 -1.39 7.42 -8.21
C VAL A 5 -0.21 6.87 -9.01
N ASP A 6 0.44 7.76 -9.77
CA ASP A 6 1.55 7.47 -10.69
C ASP A 6 1.19 6.59 -11.91
N ARG A 7 2.11 6.55 -12.89
CA ARG A 7 2.14 5.67 -14.09
C ARG A 7 0.95 5.75 -15.07
N GLY A 8 -0.24 6.12 -14.61
CA GLY A 8 -1.44 6.32 -15.41
C GLY A 8 -1.54 7.73 -15.99
N ARG A 9 -2.53 7.94 -16.86
CA ARG A 9 -2.81 9.24 -17.49
C ARG A 9 -3.63 10.21 -16.63
N HIS A 10 -4.35 9.69 -15.64
CA HIS A 10 -5.32 10.45 -14.84
C HIS A 10 -5.28 10.15 -13.32
N PRO A 11 -4.09 9.96 -12.68
CA PRO A 11 -4.03 9.65 -11.25
C PRO A 11 -4.61 10.76 -10.36
N LEU A 12 -4.57 12.04 -10.75
CA LEU A 12 -5.24 13.09 -9.97
C LEU A 12 -6.76 12.91 -9.93
N GLU A 13 -7.40 12.65 -11.07
CA GLU A 13 -8.84 12.38 -11.12
C GLU A 13 -9.21 11.11 -10.36
N VAL A 14 -8.41 10.05 -10.49
CA VAL A 14 -8.62 8.78 -9.79
C VAL A 14 -8.63 9.01 -8.28
N ILE A 15 -7.60 9.65 -7.71
CA ILE A 15 -7.55 9.83 -6.27
C ILE A 15 -8.63 10.78 -5.76
N VAL A 16 -8.94 11.86 -6.50
CA VAL A 16 -10.02 12.79 -6.13
C VAL A 16 -11.37 12.08 -6.11
N LEU A 17 -11.68 11.27 -7.13
CA LEU A 17 -12.92 10.50 -7.19
C LEU A 17 -13.01 9.51 -6.02
N LEU A 18 -11.94 8.77 -5.74
CA LEU A 18 -11.91 7.79 -4.65
C LEU A 18 -12.08 8.46 -3.28
N LEU A 19 -11.45 9.61 -3.05
CA LEU A 19 -11.62 10.38 -1.82
C LEU A 19 -13.04 10.94 -1.68
N ALA A 20 -13.64 11.44 -2.77
CA ALA A 20 -15.03 11.86 -2.79
C ALA A 20 -15.98 10.69 -2.45
N CYS A 21 -15.76 9.52 -3.05
CA CYS A 21 -16.48 8.29 -2.72
C CYS A 21 -16.29 7.88 -1.26
N LYS A 22 -15.08 8.03 -0.70
CA LYS A 22 -14.82 7.74 0.72
C LYS A 22 -15.57 8.69 1.66
N ILE A 23 -15.66 9.97 1.30
CA ILE A 23 -16.41 10.98 2.07
C ILE A 23 -17.91 10.68 1.99
N GLN A 24 -18.43 10.39 0.79
CA GLN A 24 -19.85 10.14 0.56
C GLN A 24 -20.33 8.80 1.16
N PHE A 25 -19.49 7.76 1.09
CA PHE A 25 -19.83 6.39 1.49
C PHE A 25 -18.83 5.83 2.51
N PRO A 26 -18.66 6.46 3.69
CA PRO A 26 -17.55 6.18 4.60
C PRO A 26 -17.59 4.77 5.20
N LYS A 27 -18.77 4.14 5.23
CA LYS A 27 -18.99 2.77 5.73
C LYS A 27 -18.85 1.68 4.67
N PHE A 28 -18.77 2.05 3.39
CA PHE A 28 -18.77 1.11 2.26
C PHE A 28 -17.51 1.19 1.41
N VAL A 29 -16.91 2.38 1.30
CA VAL A 29 -15.66 2.58 0.57
C VAL A 29 -14.50 2.61 1.55
N PHE A 30 -13.53 1.73 1.32
CA PHE A 30 -12.31 1.61 2.11
C PHE A 30 -11.09 1.69 1.18
N LEU A 31 -10.19 2.62 1.48
CA LEU A 31 -8.97 2.81 0.71
C LEU A 31 -7.79 2.38 1.59
N LEU A 32 -7.03 1.40 1.12
CA LEU A 32 -5.75 1.04 1.73
C LEU A 32 -4.61 1.79 1.06
N ARG A 33 -3.52 2.00 1.78
CA ARG A 33 -2.31 2.63 1.24
C ARG A 33 -1.50 1.64 0.41
N GLY A 34 -1.01 2.07 -0.75
CA GLY A 34 -0.01 1.37 -1.55
C GLY A 34 1.38 1.97 -1.40
N ASN A 35 2.37 1.39 -2.07
CA ASN A 35 3.73 1.90 -2.02
C ASN A 35 3.87 3.19 -2.86
N HIS A 36 3.02 3.39 -3.87
CA HIS A 36 2.97 4.64 -4.63
C HIS A 36 2.41 5.82 -3.83
N GLU A 37 1.63 5.60 -2.77
CA GLU A 37 1.21 6.66 -1.86
C GLU A 37 2.30 7.09 -0.84
N LEU A 38 3.57 6.81 -1.13
CA LEU A 38 4.72 7.31 -0.38
C LEU A 38 5.32 8.54 -1.07
N PHE A 39 5.62 9.59 -0.30
CA PHE A 39 6.12 10.88 -0.80
C PHE A 39 7.29 10.75 -1.79
N HIS A 40 8.29 9.90 -1.49
CA HIS A 40 9.46 9.75 -2.36
C HIS A 40 9.14 8.96 -3.64
N ILE A 41 8.14 8.09 -3.60
CA ILE A 41 7.70 7.30 -4.75
C ILE A 41 6.85 8.18 -5.67
N ASN A 42 5.77 8.78 -5.18
CA ASN A 42 4.90 9.63 -6.01
C ASN A 42 5.56 10.92 -6.51
N LYS A 43 6.65 11.36 -5.86
CA LYS A 43 7.53 12.39 -6.42
C LYS A 43 8.27 11.91 -7.66
N THR A 44 8.74 10.67 -7.64
CA THR A 44 9.61 10.08 -8.67
C THR A 44 8.81 9.55 -9.86
N TYR A 45 7.63 8.96 -9.62
CA TYR A 45 6.89 8.19 -10.61
C TYR A 45 5.73 8.93 -11.30
N GLY A 46 5.58 10.23 -11.04
CA GLY A 46 4.86 11.13 -11.94
C GLY A 46 3.73 11.95 -11.30
N PHE A 47 3.19 11.56 -10.15
CA PHE A 47 2.06 12.27 -9.54
C PHE A 47 2.40 13.72 -9.18
N ALA A 48 3.58 13.96 -8.59
CA ALA A 48 4.04 15.33 -8.31
C ALA A 48 4.16 16.17 -9.59
N ALA A 49 4.67 15.56 -10.66
CA ALA A 49 4.82 16.23 -11.95
C ALA A 49 3.45 16.56 -12.56
N GLU A 50 2.48 15.65 -12.48
CA GLU A 50 1.11 15.85 -12.96
C GLU A 50 0.38 16.98 -12.25
N ILE A 51 0.44 17.05 -10.92
CA ILE A 51 -0.16 18.17 -10.20
C ILE A 51 0.51 19.48 -10.65
N ARG A 52 1.84 19.47 -10.76
CA ARG A 52 2.59 20.65 -11.18
C ARG A 52 2.21 21.15 -12.58
N THR A 53 1.97 20.26 -13.54
CA THR A 53 1.61 20.66 -14.92
C THR A 53 0.18 21.19 -15.05
N ARG A 54 -0.72 20.85 -14.14
CA ARG A 54 -2.14 21.28 -14.18
C ARG A 54 -2.38 22.65 -13.57
N TYR A 55 -1.47 23.16 -12.75
CA TYR A 55 -1.63 24.41 -12.02
C TYR A 55 -0.71 25.49 -12.58
N ARG A 56 -1.27 26.69 -12.83
CA ARG A 56 -0.50 27.85 -13.28
C ARG A 56 0.41 28.39 -12.18
N ILE A 57 -0.13 28.49 -10.96
CA ILE A 57 0.60 28.97 -9.79
C ILE A 57 1.28 27.78 -9.13
N GLN A 58 2.62 27.78 -9.13
CA GLN A 58 3.42 26.66 -8.64
C GLN A 58 3.28 26.44 -7.13
N ALA A 59 3.07 27.51 -6.36
CA ALA A 59 2.82 27.42 -4.92
C ALA A 59 1.53 26.63 -4.61
N ASP A 60 0.46 26.84 -5.39
CA ASP A 60 -0.81 26.12 -5.22
C ASP A 60 -0.65 24.64 -5.56
N ALA A 61 0.07 24.33 -6.62
CA ALA A 61 0.39 22.95 -7.02
C ALA A 61 1.16 22.22 -5.91
N GLN A 62 2.18 22.88 -5.34
CA GLN A 62 2.97 22.35 -4.24
C GLN A 62 2.12 22.17 -2.98
N GLY A 63 1.26 23.14 -2.66
CA GLY A 63 0.32 23.06 -1.55
C GLY A 63 -0.62 21.87 -1.68
N LEU A 64 -1.21 21.67 -2.85
CA LEU A 64 -2.09 20.53 -3.11
C LEU A 64 -1.35 19.19 -3.01
N TYR A 65 -0.17 19.07 -3.61
CA TYR A 65 0.65 17.86 -3.53
C TYR A 65 1.03 17.52 -2.08
N ASN A 66 1.33 18.53 -1.25
CA ASN A 66 1.60 18.33 0.17
C ASN A 66 0.35 17.81 0.90
N HIS A 67 -0.84 18.38 0.65
CA HIS A 67 -2.08 17.89 1.25
C HIS A 67 -2.39 16.44 0.88
N PHE A 68 -2.18 16.02 -0.37
CA PHE A 68 -2.33 14.61 -0.75
C PHE A 68 -1.40 13.70 0.07
N ASN A 69 -0.14 14.10 0.26
CA ASN A 69 0.80 13.30 1.03
C ASN A 69 0.46 13.23 2.52
N GLU A 70 -0.16 14.26 3.08
CA GLU A 70 -0.71 14.22 4.45
C GLU A 70 -1.89 13.23 4.54
N VAL A 71 -2.81 13.25 3.55
CA VAL A 71 -3.89 12.26 3.47
C VAL A 71 -3.33 10.84 3.34
N PHE A 72 -2.35 10.64 2.46
CA PHE A 72 -1.70 9.34 2.27
C PHE A 72 -1.02 8.83 3.55
N ALA A 73 -0.41 9.71 4.34
CA ALA A 73 0.21 9.34 5.60
C ALA A 73 -0.80 8.78 6.63
N GLU A 74 -2.08 9.15 6.52
CA GLU A 74 -3.15 8.68 7.39
C GLU A 74 -3.86 7.41 6.89
N MET A 75 -3.58 6.97 5.66
CA MET A 75 -4.27 5.82 5.07
C MET A 75 -3.98 4.52 5.83
N PRO A 76 -5.01 3.66 6.02
CA PRO A 76 -4.83 2.32 6.58
C PRO A 76 -3.89 1.45 5.75
N LEU A 77 -3.03 0.66 6.40
CA LEU A 77 -2.09 -0.25 5.72
C LEU A 77 -2.70 -1.62 5.40
N ALA A 78 -3.71 -2.04 6.15
CA ALA A 78 -4.38 -3.32 5.99
C ALA A 78 -5.86 -3.24 6.38
N ALA A 79 -6.64 -4.21 5.95
CA ALA A 79 -8.01 -4.46 6.38
C ALA A 79 -8.20 -5.94 6.74
N ILE A 80 -9.13 -6.22 7.64
CA ILE A 80 -9.61 -7.57 7.92
C ILE A 80 -11.07 -7.67 7.48
N VAL A 81 -11.35 -8.55 6.54
CA VAL A 81 -12.71 -8.81 6.03
C VAL A 81 -13.27 -10.05 6.71
N ALA A 82 -14.49 -9.93 7.24
CA ALA A 82 -15.18 -10.99 7.98
C ALA A 82 -14.36 -11.62 9.13
N GLY A 83 -13.38 -10.89 9.68
CA GLY A 83 -12.46 -11.40 10.71
C GLY A 83 -11.47 -12.46 10.23
N LYS A 84 -11.48 -12.80 8.93
CA LYS A 84 -10.80 -13.98 8.38
C LYS A 84 -9.92 -13.74 7.17
N ILE A 85 -10.10 -12.65 6.43
CA ILE A 85 -9.31 -12.37 5.23
C ILE A 85 -8.49 -11.11 5.47
N LEU A 86 -7.17 -11.25 5.52
CA LEU A 86 -6.25 -10.13 5.68
C LEU A 86 -5.93 -9.52 4.31
N CYS A 87 -6.28 -8.27 4.11
CA CYS A 87 -6.04 -7.52 2.89
C CYS A 87 -4.92 -6.49 3.11
N MET A 88 -3.93 -6.43 2.23
CA MET A 88 -2.85 -5.44 2.26
C MET A 88 -2.34 -5.12 0.85
N HIS A 89 -1.43 -4.16 0.70
CA HIS A 89 -0.89 -3.82 -0.63
C HIS A 89 0.23 -4.79 -1.07
N GLY A 90 1.33 -4.78 -0.31
CA GLY A 90 2.52 -5.60 -0.52
C GLY A 90 2.30 -7.01 -0.03
N GLY A 91 2.71 -7.35 1.19
CA GLY A 91 2.53 -8.71 1.68
C GLY A 91 2.96 -8.92 3.12
N LEU A 92 3.33 -10.16 3.43
CA LEU A 92 3.65 -10.59 4.78
C LEU A 92 5.03 -10.08 5.25
N SER A 93 5.18 -9.95 6.56
CA SER A 93 6.43 -9.57 7.22
C SER A 93 6.85 -10.65 8.22
N PRO A 94 8.15 -10.90 8.41
CA PRO A 94 8.62 -11.71 9.54
C PRO A 94 8.26 -11.06 10.89
N GLU A 95 8.13 -9.72 10.94
CA GLU A 95 7.75 -8.97 12.15
C GLU A 95 6.25 -9.03 12.46
N LEU A 96 5.41 -9.56 11.55
CA LEU A 96 3.96 -9.68 11.75
C LEU A 96 3.62 -10.92 12.58
N ASN A 97 3.51 -10.78 13.90
CA ASN A 97 3.22 -11.87 14.82
C ASN A 97 1.75 -11.92 15.26
N SER A 98 1.07 -10.78 15.24
CA SER A 98 -0.33 -10.65 15.59
C SER A 98 -1.01 -9.56 14.76
N LEU A 99 -2.34 -9.62 14.62
CA LEU A 99 -3.10 -8.52 14.00
C LEU A 99 -3.00 -7.23 14.82
N ASN A 100 -2.64 -7.29 16.11
CA ASN A 100 -2.40 -6.12 16.94
C ASN A 100 -1.12 -5.38 16.54
N ASP A 101 -0.13 -6.07 15.96
CA ASP A 101 1.10 -5.42 15.49
C ASP A 101 0.78 -4.37 14.43
N ILE A 102 -0.17 -4.68 13.53
CA ILE A 102 -0.67 -3.73 12.53
C ILE A 102 -1.49 -2.60 13.19
N ARG A 103 -2.37 -2.93 14.15
CA ARG A 103 -3.20 -1.94 14.86
C ARG A 103 -2.37 -0.93 15.66
N ASN A 104 -1.20 -1.34 16.15
CA ASN A 104 -0.32 -0.53 16.96
C ASN A 104 0.59 0.41 16.14
N ILE A 105 0.59 0.30 14.81
CA ILE A 105 1.33 1.22 13.95
C ILE A 105 0.68 2.62 14.04
N LYS A 106 1.41 3.57 14.62
CA LYS A 106 0.95 4.96 14.77
C LYS A 106 0.96 5.68 13.43
N ARG A 107 -0.12 6.40 13.14
CA ARG A 107 -0.26 7.32 12.00
C ARG A 107 -0.33 8.77 12.51
N PRO A 108 0.11 9.78 11.73
CA PRO A 108 0.50 9.71 10.31
C PRO A 108 1.87 9.04 10.07
N LEU A 109 1.96 8.22 9.02
CA LEU A 109 3.17 7.55 8.57
C LEU A 109 3.82 8.29 7.39
N ARG A 110 4.55 9.37 7.67
CA ARG A 110 5.28 10.12 6.61
C ARG A 110 6.47 9.34 6.05
N MET A 111 7.08 8.49 6.87
CA MET A 111 8.10 7.51 6.47
C MET A 111 7.67 6.13 6.94
N VAL A 112 7.92 5.10 6.13
CA VAL A 112 7.64 3.70 6.47
C VAL A 112 8.94 2.97 6.75
N LYS A 113 8.92 2.11 7.79
CA LYS A 113 10.02 1.24 8.22
C LYS A 113 9.45 -0.02 8.86
N GLY A 114 10.26 -1.07 8.97
CA GLY A 114 9.89 -2.35 9.59
C GLY A 114 8.60 -2.92 9.00
N LEU A 115 7.73 -3.46 9.87
CA LEU A 115 6.42 -3.97 9.49
C LEU A 115 5.65 -3.07 8.51
N ALA A 116 5.56 -1.76 8.75
CA ALA A 116 4.80 -0.86 7.86
C ALA A 116 5.36 -0.80 6.43
N GLN A 117 6.68 -0.90 6.28
CA GLN A 117 7.32 -0.98 4.96
C GLN A 117 6.99 -2.33 4.31
N ASP A 118 7.01 -3.41 5.07
CA ASP A 118 6.76 -4.75 4.55
C ASP A 118 5.33 -4.95 4.07
N LEU A 119 4.34 -4.40 4.79
CA LEU A 119 2.94 -4.40 4.37
C LEU A 119 2.72 -3.70 3.01
N LEU A 120 3.64 -2.83 2.59
CA LEU A 120 3.58 -2.10 1.31
C LEU A 120 4.52 -2.67 0.23
N TRP A 121 5.60 -3.37 0.58
CA TRP A 121 6.66 -3.71 -0.38
C TRP A 121 6.97 -5.20 -0.49
N ALA A 122 6.49 -6.05 0.42
CA ALA A 122 6.80 -7.46 0.37
C ALA A 122 6.11 -8.14 -0.84
N ASP A 123 6.81 -9.12 -1.42
CA ASP A 123 6.35 -9.87 -2.59
C ASP A 123 6.37 -11.39 -2.33
N PRO A 124 5.39 -12.16 -2.81
CA PRO A 124 5.52 -13.61 -2.87
C PRO A 124 6.55 -14.01 -3.93
N GLU A 125 7.27 -15.09 -3.70
CA GLU A 125 8.20 -15.67 -4.67
C GLU A 125 8.08 -17.21 -4.69
N THR A 126 7.84 -17.77 -5.87
CA THR A 126 7.73 -19.22 -6.05
C THR A 126 9.06 -19.89 -5.75
N GLY A 127 9.04 -20.89 -4.87
CA GLY A 127 10.24 -21.63 -4.46
C GLY A 127 11.07 -20.95 -3.37
N ALA A 128 10.74 -19.72 -2.96
CA ALA A 128 11.34 -19.12 -1.78
C ALA A 128 10.99 -19.93 -0.52
N LYS A 129 11.97 -20.08 0.38
CA LYS A 129 11.77 -20.72 1.69
C LYS A 129 11.70 -19.64 2.77
N GLY A 130 10.58 -19.56 3.46
CA GLY A 130 10.39 -18.60 4.55
C GLY A 130 10.39 -17.16 4.02
N PHE A 131 11.10 -16.28 4.73
CA PHE A 131 11.33 -14.89 4.32
C PHE A 131 12.79 -14.69 3.87
N GLN A 132 13.00 -14.01 2.74
CA GLN A 132 14.33 -13.66 2.23
C GLN A 132 14.35 -12.19 1.79
N ARG A 133 15.53 -11.58 1.63
CA ARG A 133 15.61 -10.16 1.22
C ARG A 133 15.11 -9.98 -0.21
N ASN A 134 14.22 -9.00 -0.41
CA ASN A 134 13.70 -8.70 -1.74
C ASN A 134 14.72 -7.91 -2.55
N GLN A 135 15.46 -8.61 -3.41
CA GLN A 135 16.50 -8.01 -4.25
C GLN A 135 15.91 -7.13 -5.36
N ILE A 136 14.74 -7.49 -5.90
CA ILE A 136 14.08 -6.77 -6.99
C ILE A 136 13.61 -5.38 -6.54
N ARG A 137 13.02 -5.30 -5.34
CA ARG A 137 12.57 -4.03 -4.75
C ARG A 137 13.70 -3.26 -4.07
N GLY A 138 14.79 -3.95 -3.69
CA GLY A 138 15.89 -3.39 -2.90
C GLY A 138 15.54 -3.09 -1.44
N VAL A 139 14.31 -3.38 -1.03
CA VAL A 139 13.76 -3.16 0.31
C VAL A 139 12.78 -4.28 0.64
N SER A 140 12.51 -4.50 1.94
CA SER A 140 11.55 -5.50 2.42
C SER A 140 11.95 -6.96 2.09
N TRP A 141 10.96 -7.84 1.98
CA TRP A 141 11.10 -9.30 1.93
C TRP A 141 10.37 -9.91 0.75
N VAL A 142 10.94 -11.01 0.26
CA VAL A 142 10.19 -12.02 -0.48
C VAL A 142 9.74 -13.10 0.49
N PHE A 143 8.57 -13.69 0.25
CA PHE A 143 8.04 -14.76 1.08
C PHE A 143 7.50 -15.95 0.28
N GLY A 144 7.77 -17.15 0.77
CA GLY A 144 7.31 -18.41 0.18
C GLY A 144 5.95 -18.88 0.69
N GLU A 145 5.41 -19.91 0.05
CA GLU A 145 4.15 -20.56 0.44
C GLU A 145 4.17 -21.05 1.90
N ASN A 146 5.30 -21.58 2.37
CA ASN A 146 5.45 -22.02 3.75
C ASN A 146 5.29 -20.87 4.76
N ALA A 147 5.82 -19.68 4.45
CA ALA A 147 5.64 -18.50 5.28
C ALA A 147 4.17 -18.04 5.31
N VAL A 148 3.46 -18.16 4.19
CA VAL A 148 2.02 -17.88 4.13
C VAL A 148 1.24 -18.82 5.04
N HIS A 149 1.46 -20.13 4.94
CA HIS A 149 0.77 -21.12 5.77
C HIS A 149 1.03 -20.93 7.26
N GLU A 150 2.27 -20.66 7.64
CA GLU A 150 2.63 -20.35 9.03
C GLU A 150 1.92 -19.09 9.53
N LYS A 151 1.93 -18.01 8.75
CA LYS A 151 1.30 -16.74 9.15
C LYS A 151 -0.22 -16.83 9.20
N ILE A 152 -0.87 -17.52 8.27
CA ILE A 152 -2.32 -17.74 8.28
C ILE A 152 -2.72 -18.44 9.59
N LYS A 153 -2.03 -19.53 9.95
CA LYS A 153 -2.26 -20.25 11.20
C LYS A 153 -1.97 -19.37 12.43
N GLN A 154 -0.84 -18.66 12.44
CA GLN A 154 -0.42 -17.80 13.56
C GLN A 154 -1.42 -16.67 13.82
N LEU A 155 -1.96 -16.06 12.75
CA LEU A 155 -2.86 -14.91 12.85
C LEU A 155 -4.34 -15.31 13.01
N GLY A 156 -4.67 -16.61 12.91
CA GLY A 156 -6.04 -17.12 13.00
C GLY A 156 -6.94 -16.72 11.83
N ILE A 157 -6.33 -16.36 10.68
CA ILE A 157 -7.01 -15.98 9.44
C ILE A 157 -7.07 -17.19 8.50
N ASP A 158 -7.80 -17.05 7.39
CA ASP A 158 -7.97 -18.11 6.40
C ASP A 158 -7.31 -17.75 5.06
N MET A 159 -7.12 -16.45 4.78
CA MET A 159 -6.60 -15.98 3.50
C MET A 159 -5.89 -14.64 3.61
N VAL A 160 -4.89 -14.44 2.74
CA VAL A 160 -4.26 -13.14 2.47
C VAL A 160 -4.63 -12.70 1.06
N ILE A 161 -5.14 -11.47 0.91
CA ILE A 161 -5.38 -10.83 -0.39
C ILE A 161 -4.44 -9.64 -0.51
N ARG A 162 -3.75 -9.55 -1.65
CA ARG A 162 -2.74 -8.51 -1.92
C ARG A 162 -2.86 -7.89 -3.31
N ALA A 163 -2.02 -6.89 -3.59
CA ALA A 163 -1.88 -6.25 -4.90
C ALA A 163 -0.39 -6.18 -5.34
N HIS A 164 0.10 -5.02 -5.80
CA HIS A 164 1.52 -4.67 -5.97
C HIS A 164 2.34 -5.37 -7.09
N GLN A 165 2.04 -6.61 -7.48
CA GLN A 165 2.63 -7.25 -8.67
C GLN A 165 1.63 -7.32 -9.82
N VAL A 166 2.10 -7.00 -11.02
CA VAL A 166 1.31 -7.18 -12.25
C VAL A 166 1.24 -8.67 -12.56
N ILE A 167 0.03 -9.17 -12.75
CA ILE A 167 -0.20 -10.53 -13.25
C ILE A 167 -0.40 -10.43 -14.76
N ILE A 168 0.48 -11.04 -15.53
CA ILE A 168 0.26 -11.20 -16.97
C ILE A 168 -0.77 -12.32 -17.13
N LEU A 169 -2.00 -11.95 -17.47
CA LEU A 169 -3.00 -12.91 -17.92
C LEU A 169 -2.60 -13.34 -19.33
N ILE A 170 -2.14 -14.59 -19.47
CA ILE A 170 -2.04 -15.24 -20.77
C ILE A 170 -3.48 -15.65 -21.12
N ILE A 171 -4.12 -14.86 -21.98
CA ILE A 171 -5.42 -15.16 -22.60
C ILE A 171 -5.23 -15.95 -23.88
#